data_AF-K1ZUV4-F1
#
_entry.id   AF-K1ZUV4-F1
#
_cell.length_a   1.000
_cell.length_b   1.000
_cell.length_c   1.000
_cell.angle_alpha   90.00
_cell.angle_beta   90.00
_cell.angle_gamma   90.00
#
_symmetry.space_group_name_H-M   'P 1'
#
loop_
_entity.id
_entity.type
_entity.pdbx_description
1 polymer ?
#
loop_
_entity_poly.entity_id
_entity_poly.type
_entity_poly.pdbx_seq_one_letter_code
_entity_poly.pdbx_strand_id
1 'polypeptide(L)'
;MLIIPPMDENGKPIIASAEICGNGLCNLNVESYENCPEDCIQEENIEPTEAETSYIPLSDTYILPESLQKDYGDMVFIIPFITVIIVFVILWISKATIAGKTLKDYLWPIKHYIIGAVLVVISQYIIALPLSSRYPLILNFTQALWILMVIFSLIKLIKTNDKFTVINAVILGILYSFIIHGLKISIRYFFYDRPVWYLMDRFLYGAFLVMITVLIIGPIFIYLKKKGAKI
;
A
#
# COMPACT_ATOMS: atom_id res chain seq x y z
N MET A 1 -6.52 -26.07 -27.70
CA MET A 1 -7.98 -25.91 -27.70
C MET A 1 -8.26 -24.49 -28.19
N LEU A 2 -8.80 -24.34 -29.40
CA LEU A 2 -9.09 -23.02 -29.99
C LEU A 2 -10.39 -22.50 -29.39
N ILE A 3 -10.33 -21.35 -28.72
CA ILE A 3 -11.52 -20.67 -28.20
C ILE A 3 -12.04 -19.78 -29.33
N ILE A 4 -13.21 -20.11 -29.87
CA ILE A 4 -13.91 -19.31 -30.88
C ILE A 4 -14.80 -18.32 -30.12
N PRO A 5 -14.68 -17.00 -30.33
CA PRO A 5 -15.51 -16.02 -29.63
C PRO A 5 -16.98 -16.15 -30.05
N PRO A 6 -17.93 -15.80 -29.17
CA PRO A 6 -19.34 -15.78 -29.51
C PRO A 6 -19.59 -14.77 -30.64
N MET A 7 -20.42 -15.16 -31.60
CA MET A 7 -20.84 -14.35 -32.73
C MET A 7 -22.21 -13.73 -32.45
N ASP A 8 -22.45 -12.52 -32.96
CA ASP A 8 -23.79 -11.92 -32.95
C ASP A 8 -24.72 -12.57 -34.00
N GLU A 9 -25.98 -12.13 -34.03
CA GLU A 9 -26.99 -12.62 -34.97
C GLU A 9 -26.63 -12.38 -36.46
N ASN A 10 -25.63 -11.53 -36.74
CA ASN A 10 -25.12 -11.23 -38.07
C ASN A 10 -23.79 -11.94 -38.36
N GLY A 11 -23.33 -12.84 -37.49
CA GLY A 11 -22.10 -13.60 -37.69
C GLY A 11 -20.82 -12.78 -37.51
N LYS A 12 -20.88 -11.63 -36.82
CA LYS A 12 -19.70 -10.86 -36.43
C LYS A 12 -19.24 -11.27 -35.03
N PRO A 13 -17.92 -11.36 -34.80
CA PRO A 13 -17.41 -11.64 -33.46
C PRO A 13 -17.82 -10.50 -32.53
N ILE A 14 -18.43 -10.85 -31.40
CA ILE A 14 -18.81 -9.87 -30.38
C ILE A 14 -17.51 -9.35 -29.77
N ILE A 15 -17.06 -8.19 -30.22
CA ILE A 15 -15.93 -7.48 -29.60
C ILE A 15 -16.50 -6.86 -28.34
N ALA A 16 -16.31 -7.53 -27.20
CA ALA A 16 -16.57 -6.92 -25.90
C ALA A 16 -15.69 -5.67 -25.80
N SER A 17 -16.30 -4.49 -25.81
CA SER A 17 -15.63 -3.25 -25.48
C SER A 17 -15.01 -3.43 -24.10
N ALA A 18 -13.68 -3.34 -24.01
CA ALA A 18 -13.00 -3.40 -22.73
C ALA A 18 -13.43 -2.18 -21.91
N GLU A 19 -14.32 -2.40 -20.93
CA GLU A 19 -14.73 -1.35 -20.01
C GLU A 19 -13.54 -1.00 -19.09
N ILE A 20 -13.03 0.22 -19.24
CA ILE A 20 -11.98 0.78 -18.40
C ILE A 20 -12.67 1.47 -17.22
N CYS A 21 -12.92 0.76 -16.12
CA CYS A 21 -13.38 1.41 -14.89
C CYS A 21 -12.20 2.01 -14.10
N GLY A 22 -12.43 3.22 -13.58
CA GLY A 22 -11.47 4.26 -13.21
C GLY A 22 -10.50 4.00 -12.06
N ASN A 23 -10.15 2.75 -11.72
CA ASN A 23 -9.04 2.42 -10.80
C ASN A 23 -8.31 1.09 -11.12
N GLY A 24 -8.58 0.48 -12.27
CA GLY A 24 -7.88 -0.72 -12.75
C GLY A 24 -8.70 -2.02 -12.63
N LEU A 25 -9.09 -2.52 -13.81
CA LEU A 25 -9.54 -3.87 -14.17
C LEU A 25 -10.66 -4.49 -13.30
N CYS A 26 -11.90 -4.41 -13.81
CA CYS A 26 -12.98 -5.30 -13.40
C CYS A 26 -12.64 -6.75 -13.78
N ASN A 27 -12.91 -7.70 -12.87
CA ASN A 27 -12.74 -9.11 -13.17
C ASN A 27 -13.98 -9.60 -13.93
N LEU A 28 -13.86 -9.74 -15.25
CA LEU A 28 -14.93 -10.14 -16.18
C LEU A 28 -15.63 -11.46 -15.82
N ASN A 29 -15.00 -12.29 -14.97
CA ASN A 29 -15.54 -13.58 -14.55
C ASN A 29 -16.29 -13.54 -13.21
N VAL A 30 -16.34 -12.40 -12.52
CA VAL A 30 -16.84 -12.29 -11.14
C VAL A 30 -17.86 -11.15 -10.96
N GLU A 31 -17.82 -10.10 -11.78
CA GLU A 31 -18.63 -8.90 -11.62
C GLU A 31 -19.57 -8.72 -12.82
N SER A 32 -20.87 -8.50 -12.57
CA SER A 32 -21.85 -8.05 -13.57
C SER A 32 -22.14 -6.57 -13.35
N TYR A 33 -22.69 -5.90 -14.37
CA TYR A 33 -23.12 -4.50 -14.35
C TYR A 33 -23.93 -4.10 -13.09
N GLU A 34 -24.65 -5.04 -12.48
CA GLU A 34 -25.48 -4.79 -11.29
C GLU A 34 -24.68 -4.67 -9.97
N ASN A 35 -23.40 -5.08 -9.94
CA ASN A 35 -22.60 -5.19 -8.71
C ASN A 35 -21.31 -4.33 -8.71
N CYS A 36 -21.11 -3.45 -9.70
CA CYS A 36 -19.95 -2.55 -9.72
C CYS A 36 -20.12 -1.35 -8.75
N PRO A 37 -19.05 -0.85 -8.11
CA PRO A 37 -19.09 0.38 -7.31
C PRO A 37 -19.45 1.60 -8.18
N GLU A 38 -20.09 2.63 -7.59
CA GLU A 38 -20.62 3.86 -8.22
C GLU A 38 -19.60 4.74 -8.98
N ASP A 39 -18.34 4.32 -9.14
CA ASP A 39 -17.28 5.08 -9.80
C ASP A 39 -17.15 4.78 -11.32
N CYS A 40 -18.00 3.92 -11.89
CA CYS A 40 -18.03 3.73 -13.35
C CYS A 40 -18.85 4.86 -13.99
N ILE A 41 -18.14 5.82 -14.60
CA ILE A 41 -18.75 6.87 -15.42
C ILE A 41 -19.33 6.17 -16.66
N GLN A 42 -20.66 6.19 -16.83
CA GLN A 42 -21.25 5.90 -18.13
C GLN A 42 -20.77 6.98 -19.09
N GLU A 43 -19.92 6.63 -20.06
CA GLU A 43 -19.77 7.48 -21.24
C GLU A 43 -21.15 7.50 -21.93
N GLU A 44 -21.85 8.63 -21.81
CA GLU A 44 -23.09 8.89 -22.54
C GLU A 44 -22.87 8.59 -24.01
N ASN A 45 -23.77 7.79 -24.58
CA ASN A 45 -23.89 7.41 -25.99
C ASN A 45 -23.32 8.46 -26.96
N ILE A 46 -22.04 8.30 -27.32
CA ILE A 46 -21.48 8.96 -28.50
C ILE A 46 -21.93 8.12 -29.69
N GLU A 47 -22.88 8.65 -30.48
CA GLU A 47 -23.23 8.07 -31.78
C GLU A 47 -21.94 7.86 -32.59
N PRO A 48 -21.66 6.64 -33.08
CA PRO A 48 -20.46 6.38 -33.85
C PRO A 48 -20.56 7.13 -35.17
N THR A 49 -19.89 8.28 -35.25
CA THR A 49 -19.60 8.92 -36.53
C THR A 49 -18.62 8.02 -37.26
N GLU A 50 -18.89 7.71 -38.53
CA GLU A 50 -18.08 6.86 -39.41
C GLU A 50 -16.63 7.35 -39.48
N ALA A 51 -15.80 6.92 -38.53
CA ALA A 51 -14.36 7.09 -38.57
C ALA A 51 -13.79 5.86 -39.30
N GLU A 52 -13.14 6.11 -40.43
CA GLU A 52 -12.34 5.13 -41.16
C GLU A 52 -11.45 4.35 -40.18
N THR A 53 -11.72 3.06 -40.07
CA THR A 53 -10.93 2.12 -39.28
C THR A 53 -9.62 1.86 -40.04
N SER A 54 -8.67 2.77 -39.88
CA SER A 54 -7.26 2.52 -40.13
C SER A 54 -6.81 1.43 -39.15
N TYR A 55 -6.79 0.18 -39.62
CA TYR A 55 -6.15 -0.93 -38.93
C TYR A 55 -4.68 -0.61 -38.69
N ILE A 56 -4.35 -0.10 -37.50
CA ILE A 56 -2.99 -0.11 -37.00
C ILE A 56 -2.68 -1.59 -36.75
N PRO A 57 -1.74 -2.23 -37.45
CA PRO A 57 -1.31 -3.57 -37.10
C PRO A 57 -0.83 -3.51 -35.66
N LEU A 58 -1.47 -4.32 -34.82
CA LEU A 58 -1.11 -4.54 -33.42
C LEU A 58 0.36 -4.93 -33.44
N SER A 59 1.26 -3.97 -33.21
CA SER A 59 2.67 -4.27 -33.14
C SER A 59 2.85 -5.27 -32.02
N ASP A 60 3.66 -6.30 -32.29
CA ASP A 60 4.05 -7.37 -31.39
C ASP A 60 4.70 -6.78 -30.12
N THR A 61 3.85 -6.22 -29.27
CA THR A 61 4.17 -5.91 -27.89
C THR A 61 4.17 -7.27 -27.26
N TYR A 62 5.36 -7.86 -27.11
CA TYR A 62 5.60 -9.16 -26.49
C TYR A 62 4.88 -9.23 -25.13
N ILE A 63 3.62 -9.68 -25.14
CA ILE A 63 2.88 -10.01 -23.93
C ILE A 63 3.52 -11.31 -23.45
N LEU A 64 4.46 -11.18 -22.52
CA LEU A 64 5.02 -12.32 -21.81
C LEU A 64 3.86 -13.14 -21.26
N PRO A 65 3.81 -14.48 -21.47
CA PRO A 65 2.67 -15.28 -21.05
C PRO A 65 2.41 -15.08 -19.56
N GLU A 66 1.14 -15.07 -19.17
CA GLU A 66 0.65 -14.70 -17.83
C GLU A 66 1.35 -15.47 -16.69
N SER A 67 1.72 -16.74 -16.94
CA SER A 67 2.51 -17.55 -16.01
C SER A 67 3.93 -17.00 -15.77
N LEU A 68 4.61 -16.53 -16.81
CA LEU A 68 5.95 -15.94 -16.69
C LEU A 68 5.92 -14.54 -16.04
N GLN A 69 4.83 -13.77 -16.21
CA GLN A 69 4.67 -12.48 -15.52
C GLN A 69 4.52 -12.67 -14.00
N LYS A 70 3.78 -13.69 -13.58
CA LYS A 70 3.59 -14.01 -12.16
C LYS A 70 4.90 -14.47 -11.50
N ASP A 71 5.57 -15.45 -12.11
CA ASP A 71 6.83 -16.01 -11.55
C ASP A 71 7.95 -14.96 -11.44
N TYR A 72 8.08 -14.06 -12.43
CA TYR A 72 9.08 -12.99 -12.38
C TYR A 72 8.71 -11.93 -11.34
N GLY A 73 7.42 -11.56 -11.24
CA GLY A 73 6.92 -10.65 -10.21
C GLY A 73 7.22 -11.17 -8.80
N ASP A 74 7.08 -12.48 -8.60
CA ASP A 74 7.26 -13.07 -7.27
C ASP A 74 8.68 -12.91 -6.74
N MET A 75 9.70 -13.20 -7.57
CA MET A 75 11.10 -13.02 -7.18
C MET A 75 11.46 -11.55 -6.92
N VAL A 76 10.93 -10.63 -7.73
CA VAL A 76 11.19 -9.18 -7.61
C VAL A 76 10.63 -8.62 -6.30
N PHE A 77 9.56 -9.20 -5.75
CA PHE A 77 9.05 -8.78 -4.44
C PHE A 77 9.71 -9.53 -3.28
N ILE A 78 9.82 -10.86 -3.38
CA ILE A 78 10.30 -11.73 -2.30
C ILE A 78 11.77 -11.42 -1.95
N ILE A 79 12.65 -11.22 -2.95
CA ILE A 79 14.07 -10.99 -2.70
C ILE A 79 14.31 -9.70 -1.87
N PRO A 80 13.78 -8.52 -2.25
CA PRO A 80 13.89 -7.32 -1.43
C PRO A 80 13.22 -7.47 -0.07
N PHE A 81 12.05 -8.12 -0.01
CA PHE A 81 11.33 -8.34 1.25
C PHE A 81 12.15 -9.14 2.27
N ILE A 82 12.69 -10.28 1.84
CA ILE A 82 13.57 -11.12 2.67
C ILE A 82 14.86 -10.38 3.03
N THR A 83 15.44 -9.62 2.09
CA THR A 83 16.64 -8.80 2.35
C THR A 83 16.39 -7.80 3.46
N VAL A 84 15.26 -7.08 3.44
CA VAL A 84 14.88 -6.14 4.51
C VAL A 84 14.75 -6.86 5.85
N ILE A 85 14.08 -8.02 5.90
CA ILE A 85 13.94 -8.82 7.13
C ILE A 85 15.33 -9.21 7.68
N ILE A 86 16.22 -9.71 6.82
CA ILE A 86 17.58 -10.09 7.22
C ILE A 86 18.34 -8.89 7.79
N VAL A 87 18.27 -7.72 7.15
CA VAL A 87 18.91 -6.49 7.66
C VAL A 87 18.36 -6.14 9.05
N PHE A 88 17.05 -6.20 9.27
CA PHE A 88 16.45 -5.95 10.58
C PHE A 88 16.92 -6.94 11.65
N VAL A 89 17.01 -8.24 11.31
CA VAL A 89 17.49 -9.28 12.22
C VAL A 89 18.97 -9.06 12.57
N ILE A 90 19.81 -8.74 11.58
CA ILE A 90 21.22 -8.44 11.81
C ILE A 90 21.36 -7.22 12.71
N LEU A 91 20.64 -6.13 12.45
CA LEU A 91 20.65 -4.93 13.30
C LEU A 91 20.21 -5.22 14.74
N TRP A 92 19.22 -6.10 14.91
CA TRP A 92 18.75 -6.52 16.23
C TRP A 92 19.79 -7.32 17.00
N ILE A 93 20.39 -8.33 16.38
CA ILE A 93 21.34 -9.25 17.03
C ILE A 93 22.70 -8.56 17.28
N SER A 94 23.22 -7.85 16.27
CA SER A 94 24.53 -7.19 16.34
C SER A 94 24.58 -6.02 17.32
N LYS A 95 23.42 -5.51 17.75
CA LYS A 95 23.30 -4.27 18.53
C LYS A 95 23.98 -3.08 17.83
N ALA A 96 24.06 -3.10 16.50
CA ALA A 96 24.55 -1.99 15.72
C ALA A 96 23.77 -0.71 16.06
N THR A 97 24.48 0.40 16.14
CA THR A 97 23.89 1.70 16.50
C THR A 97 23.62 2.52 15.25
N ILE A 98 22.45 3.15 15.21
CA ILE A 98 22.04 4.10 14.17
C ILE A 98 21.70 5.39 14.89
N ALA A 99 22.34 6.50 14.51
CA ALA A 99 22.24 7.78 15.22
C ALA A 99 22.46 7.68 16.75
N GLY A 100 23.39 6.80 17.15
CA GLY A 100 23.77 6.60 18.56
C GLY A 100 22.79 5.75 19.38
N LYS A 101 21.85 5.05 18.74
CA LYS A 101 20.86 4.18 19.40
C LYS A 101 20.79 2.82 18.72
N THR A 102 20.63 1.75 19.49
CA THR A 102 20.39 0.42 18.92
C THR A 102 18.94 0.29 18.46
N LEU A 103 18.64 -0.68 17.58
CA LEU A 103 17.25 -0.97 17.17
C LEU A 103 16.34 -1.26 18.39
N LYS A 104 16.88 -1.92 19.42
CA LYS A 104 16.17 -2.17 20.68
C LYS A 104 15.79 -0.87 21.41
N ASP A 105 16.67 0.14 21.40
CA ASP A 105 16.40 1.43 22.03
C ASP A 105 15.29 2.22 21.33
N TYR A 106 15.10 2.00 20.02
CA TYR A 106 13.97 2.54 19.28
C TYR A 106 12.68 1.78 19.57
N LEU A 107 12.69 0.45 19.50
CA LEU A 107 11.46 -0.35 19.52
C LEU A 107 10.93 -0.63 20.93
N TRP A 108 11.80 -0.87 21.91
CA TRP A 108 11.39 -1.33 23.24
C TRP A 108 10.50 -0.34 24.00
N PRO A 109 10.79 0.98 24.03
CA PRO A 109 9.96 1.95 24.76
C PRO A 109 8.55 2.13 24.19
N ILE A 110 8.33 1.73 22.93
CA ILE A 110 7.10 1.96 22.16
C ILE A 110 6.43 0.65 21.70
N LYS A 111 6.89 -0.50 22.20
CA LYS A 111 6.43 -1.83 21.76
C LYS A 111 4.90 -1.98 21.73
N HIS A 112 4.18 -1.37 22.68
CA HIS A 112 2.72 -1.45 22.74
C HIS A 112 2.05 -0.67 21.60
N TYR A 113 2.61 0.47 21.20
CA TYR A 113 2.11 1.24 20.05
C TYR A 113 2.42 0.52 18.73
N ILE A 114 3.55 -0.19 18.65
CA ILE A 114 3.89 -1.06 17.50
C ILE A 114 2.85 -2.18 17.39
N ILE A 115 2.60 -2.92 18.48
CA ILE A 115 1.60 -3.99 18.52
C ILE A 115 0.21 -3.42 18.14
N GLY A 116 -0.17 -2.27 18.70
CA GLY A 116 -1.41 -1.59 18.35
C GLY A 116 -1.50 -1.26 16.86
N ALA A 117 -0.44 -0.71 16.25
CA ALA A 117 -0.41 -0.40 14.82
C ALA A 117 -0.55 -1.67 13.96
N VAL A 118 0.12 -2.77 14.33
CA VAL A 118 0.00 -4.07 13.65
C VAL A 118 -1.44 -4.59 13.72
N LEU A 119 -2.06 -4.56 14.91
CA LEU A 119 -3.45 -4.98 15.08
C LEU A 119 -4.43 -4.12 14.27
N VAL A 120 -4.20 -2.80 14.19
CA VAL A 120 -5.01 -1.89 13.35
C VAL A 120 -4.85 -2.24 11.87
N VAL A 121 -3.65 -2.56 11.41
CA VAL A 121 -3.44 -3.00 10.01
C VAL A 121 -4.18 -4.30 9.73
N ILE A 122 -4.07 -5.30 10.62
CA ILE A 122 -4.76 -6.58 10.46
C ILE A 122 -6.29 -6.39 10.47
N SER A 123 -6.82 -5.63 11.43
CA SER A 123 -8.26 -5.36 11.51
C SER A 123 -8.77 -4.56 10.32
N GLN A 124 -7.93 -3.71 9.70
CA GLN A 124 -8.28 -3.03 8.47
C GLN A 124 -8.62 -4.02 7.35
N TYR A 125 -7.88 -5.14 7.20
CA TYR A 125 -8.18 -6.13 6.18
C TYR A 125 -9.28 -7.13 6.56
N ILE A 126 -9.32 -7.55 7.82
CA ILE A 126 -10.28 -8.57 8.27
C ILE A 126 -11.68 -7.97 8.48
N ILE A 127 -11.76 -6.74 8.98
CA ILE A 127 -13.03 -6.11 9.39
C ILE A 127 -13.34 -4.90 8.52
N ALA A 128 -12.43 -3.93 8.44
CA ALA A 128 -12.75 -2.64 7.85
C ALA A 128 -13.02 -2.71 6.34
N LEU A 129 -12.24 -3.49 5.58
CA LEU A 129 -12.44 -3.68 4.15
C LEU A 129 -13.77 -4.38 3.82
N PRO A 130 -14.15 -5.53 4.43
CA PRO A 130 -15.45 -6.12 4.16
C PRO A 130 -16.65 -5.24 4.55
N LEU A 131 -16.49 -4.39 5.57
CA LEU A 131 -17.56 -3.50 6.03
C LEU A 131 -17.57 -2.13 5.31
N SER A 132 -16.60 -1.82 4.46
CA SER A 132 -16.44 -0.46 3.94
C SER A 132 -17.55 -0.03 2.98
N SER A 133 -18.21 -0.98 2.29
CA SER A 133 -19.37 -0.69 1.43
C SER A 133 -20.56 -0.14 2.22
N ARG A 134 -20.76 -0.63 3.46
CA ARG A 134 -21.83 -0.15 4.34
C ARG A 134 -21.40 1.02 5.22
N TYR A 135 -20.12 1.08 5.60
CA TYR A 135 -19.57 2.08 6.51
C TYR A 135 -18.27 2.68 5.95
N PRO A 136 -18.32 3.58 4.96
CA PRO A 136 -17.12 4.07 4.25
C PRO A 136 -16.10 4.75 5.18
N LEU A 137 -16.56 5.33 6.29
CA LEU A 137 -15.70 6.01 7.27
C LEU A 137 -14.77 5.06 8.06
N ILE A 138 -15.04 3.75 8.09
CA ILE A 138 -14.27 2.79 8.90
C ILE A 138 -12.81 2.71 8.44
N LEU A 139 -12.55 2.85 7.13
CA LEU A 139 -11.21 2.85 6.58
C LEU A 139 -10.43 4.09 7.01
N ASN A 140 -11.07 5.27 6.96
CA ASN A 140 -10.47 6.52 7.44
C ASN A 140 -10.17 6.46 8.94
N PHE A 141 -11.05 5.83 9.72
CA PHE A 141 -10.84 5.63 11.15
C PHE A 141 -9.63 4.73 11.43
N THR A 142 -9.53 3.57 10.78
CA THR A 142 -8.34 2.71 10.92
C THR A 142 -7.06 3.42 10.47
N GLN A 143 -7.16 4.30 9.46
CA GLN A 143 -6.04 5.12 9.02
C GLN A 143 -5.59 6.11 10.08
N ALA A 144 -6.53 6.85 10.67
CA ALA A 144 -6.25 7.77 11.77
C ALA A 144 -5.64 7.05 12.98
N LEU A 145 -6.12 5.85 13.31
CA LEU A 145 -5.62 5.08 14.45
C LEU A 145 -4.13 4.71 14.33
N TRP A 146 -3.67 4.22 13.18
CA TRP A 146 -2.25 3.90 13.05
C TRP A 146 -1.38 5.17 13.01
N ILE A 147 -1.87 6.28 12.43
CA ILE A 147 -1.18 7.58 12.48
C ILE A 147 -1.01 8.02 13.94
N LEU A 148 -2.05 7.86 14.75
CA LEU A 148 -2.01 8.17 16.18
C LEU A 148 -0.97 7.32 16.92
N MET A 149 -0.83 6.03 16.57
CA MET A 149 0.23 5.16 17.14
C MET A 149 1.64 5.66 16.79
N VAL A 150 1.85 6.15 15.56
CA VAL A 150 3.13 6.77 15.14
C VAL A 150 3.41 8.02 15.98
N ILE A 151 2.42 8.91 16.11
CA ILE A 151 2.56 10.16 16.88
C ILE A 151 2.85 9.87 18.35
N PHE A 152 2.10 8.96 18.98
CA PHE A 152 2.33 8.60 20.38
C PHE A 152 3.70 7.96 20.60
N SER A 153 4.17 7.16 19.66
CA SER A 153 5.51 6.59 19.72
C SER A 153 6.59 7.64 19.63
N LEU A 154 6.44 8.60 18.71
CA LEU A 154 7.34 9.73 18.55
C LEU A 154 7.40 10.57 19.82
N ILE A 155 6.25 10.96 20.38
CA ILE A 155 6.16 11.71 21.64
C ILE A 155 6.80 10.91 22.77
N LYS A 156 6.48 9.61 22.90
CA LYS A 156 7.03 8.75 23.95
C LYS A 156 8.56 8.71 23.88
N LEU A 157 9.14 8.55 22.69
CA LEU A 157 10.59 8.52 22.51
C LEU A 157 11.25 9.87 22.75
N ILE A 158 10.62 10.98 22.35
CA ILE A 158 11.09 12.33 22.66
C ILE A 158 11.10 12.56 24.18
N LYS A 159 10.05 12.14 24.88
CA LYS A 159 9.98 12.27 26.35
C LYS A 159 11.06 11.46 27.04
N THR A 160 11.19 10.17 26.71
CA THR A 160 12.10 9.25 27.40
C THR A 160 13.57 9.45 27.05
N ASN A 161 13.88 10.16 25.97
CA ASN A 161 15.26 10.39 25.53
C ASN A 161 15.59 11.88 25.45
N ASP A 162 16.50 12.35 26.31
CA ASP A 162 16.90 13.77 26.32
C ASP A 162 17.69 14.21 25.10
N LYS A 163 18.40 13.27 24.47
CA LYS A 163 19.17 13.50 23.25
C LYS A 163 18.42 13.09 21.98
N PHE A 164 17.09 13.03 22.00
CA PHE A 164 16.32 12.72 20.79
C PHE A 164 16.43 13.86 19.78
N THR A 165 16.75 13.54 18.53
CA THR A 165 17.01 14.50 17.45
C THR A 165 16.08 14.26 16.27
N VAL A 166 16.08 15.18 15.29
CA VAL A 166 15.29 15.02 14.05
C VAL A 166 15.70 13.77 13.27
N ILE A 167 17.00 13.42 13.26
CA ILE A 167 17.48 12.17 12.63
C ILE A 167 16.86 10.95 13.31
N ASN A 168 16.73 10.95 14.63
CA ASN A 168 16.03 9.87 15.34
C ASN A 168 14.54 9.79 14.97
N ALA A 169 13.88 10.93 14.73
CA ALA A 169 12.50 10.96 14.24
C ALA A 169 12.37 10.38 12.82
N VAL A 170 13.32 10.67 11.93
CA VAL A 170 13.41 10.11 10.58
C VAL A 170 13.57 8.59 10.64
N ILE A 171 14.49 8.09 11.47
CA ILE A 171 14.68 6.65 11.68
C ILE A 171 13.38 6.00 12.17
N LEU A 172 12.69 6.62 13.14
CA LEU A 172 11.39 6.13 13.60
C LEU A 172 10.35 6.08 12.46
N GLY A 173 10.32 7.09 11.59
CA GLY A 173 9.45 7.10 10.41
C GLY A 173 9.74 5.96 9.44
N ILE A 174 11.01 5.67 9.19
CA ILE A 174 11.45 4.53 8.37
C ILE A 174 10.98 3.21 9.01
N LEU A 175 11.20 3.05 10.33
CA LEU A 175 10.75 1.86 11.07
C LEU A 175 9.24 1.65 10.93
N TYR A 176 8.45 2.70 11.17
CA TYR A 176 7.00 2.62 11.07
C TYR A 176 6.50 2.42 9.63
N SER A 177 7.22 2.94 8.63
CA SER A 177 6.91 2.69 7.22
C SER A 177 7.02 1.20 6.90
N PHE A 178 8.09 0.53 7.32
CA PHE A 178 8.23 -0.91 7.14
C PHE A 178 7.23 -1.71 8.00
N ILE A 179 7.00 -1.33 9.25
CA ILE A 179 6.07 -2.06 10.13
C ILE A 179 4.63 -1.99 9.61
N ILE A 180 4.14 -0.80 9.28
CA ILE A 180 2.75 -0.59 8.88
C ILE A 180 2.57 -0.93 7.40
N HIS A 181 3.32 -0.28 6.52
CA HIS A 181 3.12 -0.42 5.08
C HIS A 181 3.77 -1.67 4.52
N GLY A 182 4.90 -2.11 5.06
CA GLY A 182 5.46 -3.43 4.74
C GLY A 182 4.47 -4.55 5.06
N LEU A 183 3.82 -4.52 6.23
CA LEU A 183 2.76 -5.48 6.55
C LEU A 183 1.56 -5.36 5.60
N LYS A 184 1.10 -4.14 5.28
CA LYS A 184 -0.02 -3.94 4.33
C LYS A 184 0.27 -4.55 2.96
N ILE A 185 1.47 -4.33 2.42
CA ILE A 185 1.83 -4.87 1.10
C ILE A 185 2.04 -6.38 1.15
N SER A 186 2.61 -6.93 2.23
CA SER A 186 2.71 -8.39 2.39
C SER A 186 1.32 -9.04 2.41
N ILE A 187 0.36 -8.45 3.13
CA ILE A 187 -1.02 -8.96 3.13
C ILE A 187 -1.61 -8.91 1.71
N ARG A 188 -1.48 -7.79 1.00
CA ARG A 188 -2.00 -7.66 -0.38
C ARG A 188 -1.35 -8.62 -1.35
N TYR A 189 -0.05 -8.83 -1.22
CA TYR A 189 0.70 -9.74 -2.07
C TYR A 189 0.26 -11.18 -1.84
N PHE A 190 0.36 -11.68 -0.59
CA PHE A 190 0.12 -13.09 -0.28
C PHE A 190 -1.37 -13.48 -0.26
N PHE A 191 -2.29 -12.55 0.00
CA PHE A 191 -3.72 -12.88 0.16
C PHE A 191 -4.64 -12.28 -0.90
N TYR A 192 -4.18 -11.30 -1.70
CA TYR A 192 -5.01 -10.60 -2.69
C TYR A 192 -4.41 -10.56 -4.10
N ASP A 193 -3.35 -11.34 -4.36
CA ASP A 193 -2.70 -11.55 -5.67
C ASP A 193 -2.44 -10.24 -6.44
N ARG A 194 -1.99 -9.21 -5.73
CA ARG A 194 -1.75 -7.88 -6.32
C ARG A 194 -0.36 -7.80 -6.97
N PRO A 195 -0.23 -7.20 -8.17
CA PRO A 195 1.05 -7.12 -8.87
C PRO A 195 2.05 -6.22 -8.15
N VAL A 196 3.35 -6.49 -8.33
CA VAL A 196 4.44 -5.80 -7.62
C VAL A 196 4.42 -4.29 -7.80
N TRP A 197 4.14 -3.79 -9.00
CA TRP A 197 4.10 -2.35 -9.27
C TRP A 197 3.02 -1.63 -8.44
N TYR A 198 1.84 -2.25 -8.32
CA TYR A 198 0.78 -1.77 -7.45
C TYR A 198 1.21 -1.78 -5.98
N LEU A 199 1.89 -2.84 -5.54
CA LEU A 199 2.37 -2.93 -4.16
C LEU A 199 3.42 -1.85 -3.86
N MET A 200 4.33 -1.58 -4.80
CA MET A 200 5.36 -0.56 -4.66
C MET A 200 4.74 0.83 -4.53
N ASP A 201 3.80 1.18 -5.41
CA ASP A 201 3.05 2.44 -5.34
C ASP A 201 2.37 2.63 -3.98
N ARG A 202 1.63 1.61 -3.52
CA ARG A 202 0.93 1.66 -2.23
C ARG A 202 1.88 1.69 -1.03
N PHE A 203 3.05 1.05 -1.12
CA PHE A 203 4.09 1.16 -0.09
C PHE A 203 4.63 2.58 -0.03
N LEU A 204 5.06 3.13 -1.17
CA LEU A 204 5.68 4.45 -1.26
C LEU A 204 4.72 5.55 -0.80
N TYR A 205 3.47 5.52 -1.26
CA TYR A 205 2.44 6.46 -0.83
C TYR A 205 2.23 6.42 0.69
N GLY A 206 2.11 5.23 1.25
CA GLY A 206 1.95 5.04 2.69
C GLY A 206 3.16 5.48 3.52
N ALA A 207 4.35 5.03 3.12
CA ALA A 207 5.60 5.41 3.75
C ALA A 207 5.81 6.93 3.71
N PHE A 208 5.45 7.58 2.61
CA PHE A 208 5.48 9.03 2.48
C PHE A 208 4.58 9.72 3.51
N LEU A 209 3.35 9.23 3.75
CA LEU A 209 2.47 9.78 4.78
C LEU A 209 3.04 9.62 6.21
N VAL A 210 3.64 8.46 6.51
CA VAL A 210 4.34 8.25 7.79
C VAL A 210 5.49 9.24 7.94
N MET A 211 6.29 9.40 6.89
CA MET A 211 7.44 10.30 6.86
C MET A 211 7.05 11.77 7.05
N ILE A 212 6.02 12.25 6.35
CA ILE A 212 5.48 13.60 6.56
C ILE A 212 5.03 13.78 8.00
N THR A 213 4.31 12.80 8.56
CA THR A 213 3.82 12.87 9.93
C THR A 213 4.98 13.06 10.92
N VAL A 214 6.04 12.26 10.82
CA VAL A 214 7.19 12.40 11.74
C VAL A 214 8.02 13.66 11.48
N LEU A 215 8.11 14.12 10.23
CA LEU A 215 8.86 15.33 9.86
C LEU A 215 8.16 16.63 10.22
N ILE A 216 6.84 16.64 10.32
CA ILE A 216 6.08 17.79 10.83
C ILE A 216 6.04 17.73 12.36
N ILE A 217 5.57 16.63 12.92
CA ILE A 217 5.31 16.52 14.37
C ILE A 217 6.62 16.43 15.16
N GLY A 218 7.63 15.72 14.65
CA GLY A 218 8.90 15.49 15.36
C GLY A 218 9.63 16.78 15.70
N PRO A 219 9.98 17.64 14.72
CA PRO A 219 10.62 18.92 14.99
C PRO A 219 9.82 19.81 15.94
N ILE A 220 8.48 19.86 15.82
CA ILE A 220 7.61 20.63 16.73
C ILE A 220 7.81 20.17 18.17
N PHE A 221 7.65 18.87 18.45
CA PHE A 221 7.77 18.35 19.82
C PHE A 221 9.20 18.41 20.36
N ILE A 222 10.21 18.21 19.52
CA ILE A 222 11.62 18.41 19.90
C ILE A 222 11.88 19.87 20.30
N TYR A 223 11.37 20.83 19.52
CA TYR A 223 11.48 22.25 19.82
C TYR A 223 10.77 22.62 21.13
N LEU A 224 9.53 22.15 21.32
CA LEU A 224 8.77 22.37 22.55
C LEU A 224 9.49 21.80 23.79
N LYS A 225 10.06 20.59 23.70
CA LYS A 225 10.87 20.00 24.78
C LYS A 225 12.05 20.89 25.16
N LYS A 226 12.79 21.39 24.16
CA LYS A 226 13.94 22.28 24.37
C LYS A 226 13.57 23.60 25.04
N LYS A 227 12.33 24.08 24.84
CA LYS A 227 11.78 25.27 25.51
C LYS A 227 11.24 24.98 26.92
N GLY A 228 11.38 23.76 27.43
CA GLY A 228 10.92 23.38 28.76
C GLY A 228 9.43 23.12 28.85
N ALA A 229 8.73 22.95 27.72
CA ALA A 229 7.33 22.55 27.74
C ALA A 229 7.18 21.15 28.36
N LYS A 230 6.19 20.99 29.25
CA LYS A 230 5.78 19.68 29.77
C LYS A 230 4.95 18.97 28.71
N ILE A 231 5.64 18.39 27.73
CA ILE A 231 5.02 17.53 26.71
C ILE A 231 4.69 16.17 27.25
#